data_AF-A0A7C4YCS4-F1
#
_entry.id   AF-A0A7C4YCS4-F1
#
_cell.length_a   1.000
_cell.length_b   1.000
_cell.length_c   1.000
_cell.angle_alpha   90.00
_cell.angle_beta   90.00
_cell.angle_gamma   90.00
#
_symmetry.space_group_name_H-M   'P 1'
#
loop_
_entity.id
_entity.type
_entity.pdbx_description
1 polymer ?
#
loop_
_entity_poly.entity_id
_entity_poly.type
_entity_poly.pdbx_seq_one_letter_code
_entity_poly.pdbx_strand_id
1 'polypeptide(L)'
;MAKLIKFYETIIDELGIEIIVGGTIESNASQIEEGHGYHEVGGGHDVTLTSVEVVIAGKGVDILPQLSQKQINKIIDEINVEEVSHA
;
A
#
# COMPACT_ATOMS: atom_id res chain seq x y z
N MET A 1 -4.13 -12.65 14.58
CA MET A 1 -3.17 -13.24 13.62
C MET A 1 -3.08 -12.25 12.46
N ALA A 2 -1.92 -11.67 12.21
CA ALA A 2 -1.78 -10.65 11.17
C ALA A 2 -1.93 -11.27 9.78
N LYS A 3 -2.72 -10.64 8.90
CA LYS A 3 -2.94 -11.08 7.52
C LYS A 3 -1.99 -10.31 6.62
N LEU A 4 -1.09 -11.00 5.93
CA LEU A 4 -0.20 -10.43 4.92
C LEU A 4 -0.85 -10.58 3.53
N ILE A 5 -1.05 -9.47 2.83
CA ILE A 5 -1.66 -9.41 1.50
C ILE A 5 -0.66 -8.80 0.53
N LYS A 6 -0.45 -9.41 -0.63
CA LYS A 6 0.38 -8.86 -1.71
C LYS A 6 -0.53 -8.17 -2.72
N PHE A 7 -0.12 -7.02 -3.24
CA PHE A 7 -0.91 -6.28 -4.22
C PHE A 7 -0.08 -5.73 -5.36
N TYR A 8 -0.77 -5.47 -6.46
CA TYR A 8 -0.26 -4.76 -7.64
C TYR A 8 -1.36 -3.81 -8.13
N GLU A 9 -1.15 -2.51 -7.99
CA GLU A 9 -2.06 -1.49 -8.53
C GLU A 9 -1.42 -0.76 -9.71
N THR A 10 -2.24 -0.42 -10.70
CA THR A 10 -1.80 0.34 -11.88
C THR A 10 -2.44 1.72 -11.86
N ILE A 11 -1.62 2.77 -11.82
CA ILE A 11 -2.04 4.16 -11.98
C ILE A 11 -1.73 4.54 -13.43
N ILE A 12 -2.79 4.73 -14.23
CA ILE A 12 -2.67 5.06 -15.66
C ILE A 12 -2.99 6.54 -15.85
N ASP A 13 -2.13 7.28 -16.55
CA ASP A 13 -2.47 8.61 -17.05
C ASP A 13 -3.03 8.58 -18.48
N GLU A 14 -3.69 9.67 -18.91
CA GLU A 14 -4.29 9.78 -20.25
C GLU A 14 -3.26 9.73 -21.40
N LEU A 15 -1.96 9.74 -21.10
CA LEU A 15 -0.86 9.73 -22.05
C LEU A 15 -0.22 8.34 -22.21
N GLY A 16 -0.76 7.31 -21.54
CA GLY A 16 -0.25 5.94 -21.60
C GLY A 16 1.01 5.72 -20.76
N ILE A 17 1.23 6.54 -19.73
CA ILE A 17 2.21 6.29 -18.69
C ILE A 17 1.52 5.48 -17.60
N GLU A 18 2.05 4.29 -17.33
CA GLU A 18 1.53 3.40 -16.29
C GLU A 18 2.53 3.34 -15.14
N ILE A 19 2.05 3.58 -13.91
CA ILE A 19 2.81 3.34 -12.69
C ILE A 19 2.26 2.06 -12.06
N ILE A 20 3.08 1.03 -11.96
CA ILE A 20 2.75 -0.21 -11.28
C ILE A 20 3.34 -0.16 -9.87
N VAL A 21 2.48 -0.25 -8.87
CA VAL A 21 2.88 -0.25 -7.45
C VAL A 21 2.69 -1.64 -6.87
N GLY A 22 3.78 -2.26 -6.43
CA GLY A 22 3.77 -3.56 -5.78
C GLY A 22 4.14 -3.44 -4.31
N GLY A 23 3.41 -4.13 -3.44
CA GLY A 23 3.70 -4.10 -2.01
C GLY A 23 3.00 -5.16 -1.19
N THR A 24 3.18 -5.06 0.12
CA THR A 24 2.50 -5.87 1.11
C THR A 24 1.70 -5.02 2.08
N ILE A 25 0.53 -5.51 2.47
CA ILE A 25 -0.29 -4.94 3.54
C ILE A 25 -0.33 -5.96 4.67
N GLU A 26 0.10 -5.56 5.85
CA GLU A 26 -0.06 -6.31 7.08
C GLU A 26 -1.23 -5.74 7.87
N SER A 27 -2.29 -6.53 8.05
CA SER A 27 -3.50 -6.12 8.76
C SER A 27 -3.52 -6.71 10.16
N ASN A 28 -3.62 -5.85 11.16
CA ASN A 28 -3.77 -6.24 12.56
C ASN A 28 -5.26 -6.24 12.94
N ALA A 29 -5.72 -7.33 13.55
CA ALA A 29 -7.08 -7.39 14.07
C ALA A 29 -7.23 -6.37 15.20
N SER A 30 -8.39 -5.70 15.24
CA SER A 30 -8.75 -4.86 16.39
C SER A 30 -8.68 -5.69 17.68
N GLN A 31 -8.18 -5.07 18.73
CA GLN A 31 -8.14 -5.66 20.06
C GLN A 31 -8.95 -4.79 21.00
N ILE A 32 -9.56 -5.42 22.00
CA ILE A 32 -10.15 -4.70 23.13
C ILE A 32 -9.08 -4.70 24.21
N GLU A 33 -8.60 -3.52 24.58
CA GLU A 33 -7.68 -3.35 25.70
C GLU A 33 -8.47 -2.90 26.94
N GLU A 34 -8.10 -3.47 28.09
CA GLU A 34 -8.68 -3.09 29.38
C GLU A 34 -7.72 -2.15 30.11
N GLY A 35 -8.03 -0.86 30.09
CA GLY A 35 -7.26 0.20 30.73
C GLY A 35 -8.15 1.40 30.99
N HIS A 36 -8.52 1.63 32.25
CA HIS A 36 -9.56 2.60 32.66
C HIS A 36 -10.93 2.39 31.97
N GLY A 37 -11.27 1.15 31.62
CA GLY A 37 -12.46 0.77 30.86
C GLY A 37 -12.10 -0.21 29.73
N TYR A 38 -13.11 -0.74 29.03
CA TYR A 38 -12.91 -1.47 27.77
C TYR A 38 -12.84 -0.46 26.64
N HIS A 39 -11.67 -0.34 26.00
CA HIS A 39 -11.49 0.50 24.83
C HIS A 39 -11.13 -0.40 23.63
N GLU A 40 -11.84 -0.23 22.53
CA GLU A 40 -11.45 -0.83 21.25
C GLU A 40 -10.24 -0.06 20.72
N VAL A 41 -9.08 -0.71 20.72
CA VAL A 41 -7.94 -0.25 19.92
C VAL A 41 -8.18 -0.80 18.51
N GLY A 42 -8.63 0.10 17.63
CA GLY A 42 -8.96 -0.23 16.24
C GLY A 42 -7.82 -0.96 15.53
N GLY A 43 -8.18 -1.88 14.63
CA GLY A 43 -7.20 -2.55 13.78
C GLY A 43 -6.46 -1.56 12.89
N GLY A 44 -5.19 -1.86 12.59
CA GLY A 44 -4.34 -1.03 11.74
C GLY A 44 -3.87 -1.78 10.50
N HIS A 45 -3.51 -1.04 9.46
CA HIS A 45 -2.88 -1.56 8.27
C HIS A 45 -1.50 -0.95 8.11
N ASP A 46 -0.47 -1.80 8.08
CA ASP A 46 0.89 -1.40 7.77
C ASP A 46 1.18 -1.71 6.30
N VAL A 47 1.42 -0.68 5.50
CA VAL A 47 1.70 -0.80 4.06
C VAL A 47 3.20 -0.69 3.83
N THR A 48 3.77 -1.69 3.16
CA THR A 48 5.18 -1.68 2.74
C THR A 48 5.27 -1.82 1.23
N LEU A 49 5.82 -0.80 0.55
CA LEU A 49 6.09 -0.86 -0.88
C LEU A 49 7.34 -1.71 -1.15
N THR A 50 7.24 -2.63 -2.10
CA THR A 50 8.35 -3.47 -2.54
C THR A 50 8.88 -3.10 -3.92
N SER A 51 8.04 -2.49 -4.77
CA SER A 51 8.42 -2.01 -6.09
C SER A 51 7.50 -0.86 -6.53
N VAL A 52 8.05 0.11 -7.25
CA VAL A 52 7.27 1.12 -7.95
C VAL A 52 7.87 1.24 -9.35
N GLU A 53 7.16 0.73 -10.35
CA GLU A 53 7.65 0.69 -11.72
C GLU A 53 6.93 1.74 -12.58
N VAL A 54 7.69 2.51 -13.35
CA VAL A 54 7.13 3.31 -14.44
C VAL A 54 7.30 2.53 -15.73
N VAL A 55 6.19 2.22 -16.40
CA VAL A 55 6.18 1.49 -17.67
C VAL A 55 6.00 2.47 -18.82
N ILE A 56 6.97 2.49 -19.73
CA ILE A 56 6.93 3.29 -20.96
C ILE A 56 7.16 2.34 -22.13
N ALA A 57 6.20 2.28 -23.07
CA ALA A 57 6.26 1.43 -24.26
C ALA A 57 6.58 -0.05 -23.94
N GLY A 58 5.99 -0.58 -22.87
CA GLY A 58 6.19 -1.97 -22.42
C GLY A 58 7.51 -2.24 -21.71
N LYS A 59 8.29 -1.21 -21.38
CA LYS A 59 9.51 -1.32 -20.57
C LYS A 59 9.29 -0.68 -19.20
N GLY A 60 9.31 -1.50 -18.16
CA GLY A 60 9.27 -1.07 -16.76
C GLY A 60 10.64 -0.61 -16.27
N VAL A 61 10.68 0.46 -15.50
CA VAL A 61 11.84 0.90 -14.73
C VAL A 61 11.42 1.03 -13.27
N ASP A 62 12.08 0.29 -12.38
CA ASP A 62 11.87 0.45 -10.94
C ASP A 62 12.46 1.79 -10.47
N ILE A 63 11.58 2.65 -9.97
CA ILE A 63 11.89 3.98 -9.48
C ILE A 63 11.84 4.06 -7.95
N LEU A 64 11.42 3.01 -7.24
CA LEU A 64 11.33 3.03 -5.77
C LEU A 64 12.63 3.49 -5.09
N PRO A 65 13.85 3.04 -5.51
CA PRO A 65 15.10 3.50 -4.91
C PRO A 65 15.40 4.99 -5.12
N GLN A 66 14.71 5.64 -6.06
CA GLN A 66 14.92 7.04 -6.46
C GLN A 66 13.89 7.98 -5.82
N LEU A 67 12.86 7.45 -5.16
CA LEU A 67 11.80 8.23 -4.55
C LEU A 67 12.22 8.77 -3.19
N SER A 68 11.80 10.00 -2.90
CA SER A 68 11.89 10.55 -1.55
C SER A 68 10.82 9.94 -0.64
N GLN A 69 11.07 9.93 0.67
CA GLN A 69 10.09 9.44 1.65
C GLN A 69 8.73 10.15 1.55
N LYS A 70 8.72 11.44 1.21
CA LYS A 70 7.46 12.19 1.00
C LYS A 70 6.65 11.65 -0.16
N GLN A 71 7.29 11.26 -1.25
CA GLN A 71 6.63 10.67 -2.42
C GLN A 71 6.14 9.26 -2.11
N ILE A 72 6.95 8.46 -1.40
CA ILE A 72 6.57 7.13 -0.93
C ILE A 72 5.30 7.20 -0.08
N ASN A 73 5.27 8.11 0.91
CA ASN A 73 4.10 8.28 1.77
C ASN A 73 2.87 8.72 0.96
N LYS A 74 3.03 9.62 -0.01
CA LYS A 74 1.92 10.05 -0.86
C LYS A 74 1.36 8.90 -1.71
N ILE A 75 2.21 8.00 -2.21
CA ILE A 75 1.76 6.79 -2.92
C ILE A 75 0.98 5.89 -1.96
N ILE A 76 1.49 5.68 -0.74
CA ILE A 76 0.80 4.88 0.28
C ILE A 76 -0.57 5.46 0.62
N ASP A 77 -0.69 6.79 0.74
CA ASP A 77 -1.96 7.47 1.03
C ASP A 77 -3.01 7.30 -0.08
N GLU A 78 -2.59 7.09 -1.33
CA GLU A 78 -3.50 6.88 -2.47
C GLU A 78 -3.91 5.41 -2.66
N ILE A 79 -3.23 4.47 -1.99
CA ILE A 79 -3.60 3.04 -2.05
C ILE A 79 -4.87 2.81 -1.24
N ASN A 80 -5.91 2.31 -1.89
CA ASN A 80 -7.16 1.96 -1.24
C ASN A 80 -7.07 0.57 -0.58
N VAL A 81 -6.61 0.54 0.67
CA VAL A 81 -6.39 -0.69 1.45
C VAL A 81 -7.65 -1.57 1.59
N GLU A 82 -8.84 -0.97 1.62
CA GLU A 82 -10.11 -1.72 1.69
C GLU A 82 -10.39 -2.52 0.40
N GLU A 83 -10.06 -1.97 -0.75
CA GLU A 83 -10.26 -2.60 -2.06
C GLU A 83 -9.25 -3.73 -2.30
N VAL A 84 -8.00 -3.49 -1.90
CA VAL A 84 -6.90 -4.45 -2.05
C VAL A 84 -7.03 -5.65 -1.11
N SER A 85 -7.62 -5.47 0.08
CA SER A 85 -7.71 -6.54 1.08
C SER A 85 -8.80 -7.59 0.81
N HIS A 86 -9.68 -7.31 -0.17
CA HIS A 86 -10.81 -8.15 -0.60
C HIS A 86 -10.64 -8.76 -2.01
N ALA A 87 -9.59 -8.39 -2.75
CA ALA A 87 -9.21 -8.98 -4.04
C ALA A 87 -8.52 -10.35 -3.86
#